data_AF-B9LSZ9-F1
#
_entry.id   AF-B9LSZ9-F1
#
_cell.length_a   1.000
_cell.length_b   1.000
_cell.length_c   1.000
_cell.angle_alpha   90.00
_cell.angle_beta   90.00
_cell.angle_gamma   90.00
#
_symmetry.space_group_name_H-M   'P 1'
#
loop_
_entity.id
_entity.type
_entity.pdbx_description
1 polymer ?
#
loop_
_entity_poly.entity_id
_entity_poly.type
_entity_poly.pdbx_seq_one_letter_code
_entity_poly.pdbx_strand_id
1 'polypeptide(L)'
;MSLRRRAALLGGVTAVGFGAAGYYRLTTTTCDEIACFAFAYQGADDAPSRLDIEHTGGERQLPAGDVYITNVSVDYESGATDTVAWAELDDGIGPTDAINGEARRVNLGSVGIVQILWQQDDVERVIEAWVFDDDVS
;
A
#
# COMPACT_ATOMS: atom_id res chain seq x y z
N MET A 1 -5.36 -26.34 -44.46
CA MET A 1 -5.65 -27.14 -43.24
C MET A 1 -4.31 -27.37 -42.55
N SER A 2 -4.00 -27.04 -41.30
CA SER A 2 -4.72 -26.55 -40.12
C SER A 2 -3.65 -25.89 -39.22
N LEU A 3 -3.84 -24.63 -38.83
CA LEU A 3 -3.08 -24.00 -37.74
C LEU A 3 -3.49 -24.70 -36.43
N ARG A 4 -2.59 -25.48 -35.82
CA ARG A 4 -2.79 -25.99 -34.47
C ARG A 4 -2.30 -24.96 -33.46
N ARG A 5 -3.27 -24.22 -32.92
CA ARG A 5 -3.18 -23.45 -31.66
C ARG A 5 -2.61 -24.36 -30.56
N ARG A 6 -1.60 -23.88 -29.83
CA ARG A 6 -1.35 -24.31 -28.44
C ARG A 6 -1.19 -23.04 -27.61
N ALA A 7 -2.19 -22.86 -26.74
CA ALA A 7 -2.36 -21.71 -25.87
C ALA A 7 -1.12 -21.52 -25.00
N ALA A 8 -0.58 -20.30 -24.99
CA ALA A 8 0.38 -19.88 -23.99
C ALA A 8 -0.32 -19.89 -22.64
N LEU A 9 0.26 -20.65 -21.70
CA LEU A 9 -0.14 -20.69 -20.30
C LEU A 9 -0.08 -19.26 -19.76
N LEU A 10 -1.25 -18.71 -19.43
CA LEU A 10 -1.37 -17.54 -18.57
C LEU A 10 -0.71 -17.92 -17.24
N GLY A 11 0.49 -17.40 -17.01
CA GLY A 11 1.17 -17.49 -15.73
C GLY A 11 0.35 -16.73 -14.70
N GLY A 12 -0.50 -17.46 -13.96
CA GLY A 12 -1.15 -16.95 -12.78
C GLY A 12 -0.09 -16.62 -11.75
N VAL A 13 0.07 -15.33 -11.45
CA VAL A 13 0.77 -14.91 -10.23
C VAL A 13 -0.18 -15.24 -9.09
N THR A 14 0.17 -16.26 -8.34
CA THR A 14 -0.51 -16.66 -7.11
C THR A 14 -0.45 -15.49 -6.12
N ALA A 15 -1.60 -14.87 -5.86
CA ALA A 15 -1.77 -13.96 -4.75
C ALA A 15 -1.55 -14.74 -3.45
N VAL A 16 -0.46 -14.44 -2.76
CA VAL A 16 -0.14 -15.01 -1.44
C VAL A 16 -0.91 -14.21 -0.41
N GLY A 17 -2.23 -14.34 -0.39
CA GLY A 17 -3.09 -13.78 0.65
C GLY A 17 -3.20 -14.79 1.79
N PHE A 18 -2.27 -14.74 2.75
CA PHE A 18 -2.41 -15.49 4.00
C PHE A 18 -2.88 -14.54 5.10
N GLY A 19 -4.12 -14.74 5.54
CA GLY A 19 -4.66 -14.14 6.75
C GLY A 19 -4.31 -14.95 7.99
N ALA A 20 -4.04 -14.23 9.08
CA ALA A 20 -4.23 -14.62 10.47
C ALA A 20 -4.07 -13.33 11.30
N ALA A 21 -5.15 -12.82 11.91
CA ALA A 21 -5.22 -11.61 12.74
C ALA A 21 -4.35 -10.44 12.21
N GLY A 22 -4.84 -9.70 11.22
CA GLY A 22 -4.04 -8.65 10.59
C GLY A 22 -4.80 -7.87 9.54
N TYR A 23 -4.28 -6.69 9.20
CA TYR A 23 -4.92 -5.72 8.32
C TYR A 23 -5.56 -6.34 7.05
N TYR A 24 -6.83 -6.01 6.77
CA TYR A 24 -7.55 -6.43 5.57
C TYR A 24 -7.75 -5.25 4.60
N ARG A 25 -7.67 -5.53 3.30
CA ARG A 25 -7.95 -4.55 2.25
C ARG A 25 -9.45 -4.24 2.20
N LEU A 26 -9.79 -2.95 2.18
CA LEU A 26 -11.18 -2.48 2.06
C LEU A 26 -11.62 -2.25 0.60
N THR A 27 -10.69 -2.05 -0.32
CA THR A 27 -11.00 -1.91 -1.75
C THR A 27 -11.29 -3.28 -2.36
N THR A 28 -12.40 -3.39 -3.10
CA THR A 28 -12.88 -4.66 -3.69
C THR A 28 -12.15 -5.05 -4.98
N THR A 29 -11.39 -4.12 -5.58
CA THR A 29 -10.52 -4.38 -6.72
C THR A 29 -9.08 -4.47 -6.23
N THR A 30 -8.34 -5.51 -6.63
CA THR A 30 -6.93 -5.68 -6.23
C THR A 30 -5.98 -4.59 -6.76
N CYS A 31 -6.50 -3.67 -7.58
CA CYS A 31 -5.76 -2.73 -8.42
C CYS A 31 -6.73 -1.60 -8.84
N ASP A 32 -6.50 -0.36 -8.42
CA ASP A 32 -7.27 0.79 -8.91
C ASP A 32 -6.79 1.16 -10.33
N GLU A 33 -7.64 1.79 -11.15
CA GLU A 33 -7.25 2.24 -12.50
C GLU A 33 -6.05 3.20 -12.44
N ILE A 34 -5.92 3.98 -11.37
CA ILE A 34 -4.81 4.92 -11.17
C ILE A 34 -3.54 4.19 -10.76
N ALA A 35 -3.61 3.36 -9.71
CA ALA A 35 -2.46 2.69 -9.13
C ALA A 35 -2.83 1.45 -8.31
N CYS A 36 -1.87 0.55 -8.18
CA CYS A 36 -2.05 -0.76 -7.59
C CYS A 36 -0.94 -1.02 -6.60
N PHE A 37 -1.32 -1.47 -5.41
CA PHE A 37 -0.40 -1.67 -4.30
C PHE A 37 -0.45 -3.11 -3.79
N ALA A 38 0.64 -3.58 -3.21
CA ALA A 38 0.71 -4.81 -2.43
C ALA A 38 1.17 -4.50 -1.01
N PHE A 39 0.72 -5.29 -0.05
CA PHE A 39 0.95 -5.01 1.37
C PHE A 39 1.37 -6.27 2.10
N ALA A 40 2.30 -6.12 3.03
CA ALA A 40 2.68 -7.15 3.99
C ALA A 40 2.71 -6.56 5.40
N TYR A 41 1.80 -7.03 6.24
CA TYR A 41 1.70 -6.62 7.64
C TYR A 41 2.53 -7.54 8.55
N GLN A 42 3.20 -6.93 9.53
CA GLN A 42 3.96 -7.58 10.59
C GLN A 42 3.55 -6.97 11.93
N GLY A 43 2.76 -7.70 12.71
CA GLY A 43 2.37 -7.30 14.06
C GLY A 43 3.52 -7.44 15.07
N ALA A 44 3.50 -6.60 16.10
CA ALA A 44 4.42 -6.66 17.23
C ALA A 44 3.69 -6.26 18.52
N ASP A 45 4.03 -6.93 19.63
CA ASP A 45 3.35 -6.74 20.92
C ASP A 45 3.97 -5.60 21.75
N ASP A 46 5.30 -5.50 21.75
CA ASP A 46 6.07 -4.51 22.54
C ASP A 46 6.86 -3.52 21.66
N ALA A 47 6.44 -3.36 20.40
CA ALA A 47 7.07 -2.50 19.41
C ALA A 47 6.02 -2.03 18.39
N PRO A 48 6.29 -0.98 17.60
CA PRO A 48 5.38 -0.60 16.52
C PRO A 48 5.20 -1.76 15.55
N SER A 49 3.94 -2.00 15.19
CA SER A 49 3.64 -2.88 14.07
C SER A 49 4.17 -2.26 12.77
N ARG A 50 4.37 -3.09 11.76
CA ARG A 50 4.97 -2.66 10.50
C ARG A 50 4.10 -3.04 9.32
N LEU A 51 4.10 -2.15 8.33
CA LEU A 51 3.46 -2.38 7.04
C LEU A 51 4.47 -2.10 5.93
N ASP A 52 4.77 -3.12 5.15
CA ASP A 52 5.47 -2.95 3.87
C ASP A 52 4.43 -2.74 2.78
N ILE A 53 4.62 -1.71 1.96
CA ILE A 53 3.71 -1.21 0.94
C ILE A 53 4.49 -1.14 -0.37
N GLU A 54 4.09 -1.87 -1.40
CA GLU A 54 4.76 -1.89 -2.70
C GLU A 54 3.83 -1.37 -3.79
N HIS A 55 4.28 -0.42 -4.60
CA HIS A 55 3.55 -0.01 -5.80
C HIS A 55 3.82 -1.01 -6.94
N THR A 56 2.81 -1.82 -7.26
CA THR A 56 2.93 -2.97 -8.17
C THR A 56 2.44 -2.71 -9.60
N GLY A 57 1.76 -1.58 -9.85
CA GLY A 57 1.23 -1.28 -11.18
C GLY A 57 0.19 -0.16 -11.17
N GLY A 58 -0.49 0.03 -12.29
CA GLY A 58 -1.43 1.12 -12.52
C GLY A 58 -1.25 1.75 -13.89
N GLU A 59 -2.22 2.53 -14.35
CA GLU A 59 -2.11 3.24 -15.63
C GLU A 59 -1.29 4.53 -15.53
N ARG A 60 -1.16 5.12 -14.33
CA ARG A 60 -0.44 6.37 -14.12
C ARG A 60 0.92 6.17 -13.44
N GLN A 61 1.87 7.01 -13.83
CA GLN A 61 3.07 7.24 -13.03
C GLN A 61 2.71 8.29 -11.98
N LEU A 62 2.79 7.89 -10.70
CA LEU A 62 2.45 8.76 -9.58
C LEU A 62 3.72 9.39 -9.01
N PRO A 63 3.83 10.73 -8.98
CA PRO A 63 4.92 11.41 -8.29
C PRO A 63 4.87 11.12 -6.79
N ALA A 64 6.02 10.89 -6.17
CA ALA A 64 6.13 10.55 -4.76
C ALA A 64 5.66 11.68 -3.81
N GLY A 65 5.68 12.93 -4.27
CA GLY A 65 5.14 14.08 -3.54
C GLY A 65 3.62 14.19 -3.57
N ASP A 66 2.97 13.50 -4.51
CA ASP A 66 1.51 13.53 -4.70
C ASP A 66 0.82 12.32 -4.02
N VAL A 67 1.60 11.41 -3.42
CA VAL A 67 1.09 10.19 -2.78
C VAL A 67 1.36 10.25 -1.29
N TYR A 68 0.32 10.04 -0.49
CA TYR A 68 0.39 10.14 0.96
C TYR A 68 -0.09 8.87 1.64
N ILE A 69 0.50 8.56 2.79
CA ILE A 69 0.13 7.41 3.62
C ILE A 69 -0.36 7.94 4.96
N THR A 70 -1.60 7.60 5.32
CA THR A 70 -2.21 8.04 6.58
C THR A 70 -1.84 7.12 7.74
N ASN A 71 -1.96 7.65 8.96
CA ASN A 71 -1.76 6.92 10.22
C ASN A 71 -0.37 6.27 10.36
N VAL A 72 0.66 6.89 9.78
CA VAL A 72 2.06 6.49 9.99
C VAL A 72 2.47 6.91 11.39
N SER A 73 3.00 5.99 12.19
CA SER A 73 3.51 6.29 13.52
C SER A 73 4.79 7.11 13.43
N VAL A 74 4.76 8.29 14.03
CA VAL A 74 5.92 9.18 14.15
C VAL A 74 6.54 9.13 15.54
N ASP A 75 5.74 8.80 16.55
CA ASP A 75 6.19 8.49 17.91
C ASP A 75 5.30 7.41 18.52
N TYR A 76 5.86 6.19 18.63
CA TYR A 76 5.15 5.03 19.14
C TYR A 76 4.81 5.16 20.63
N GLU A 77 5.71 5.75 21.44
CA GLU A 77 5.50 5.83 22.89
C GLU A 77 4.38 6.79 23.27
N SER A 78 4.22 7.87 22.51
CA SER A 78 3.10 8.81 22.69
C SER A 78 1.84 8.41 21.91
N GLY A 79 1.94 7.43 21.01
CA GLY A 79 0.85 7.04 20.11
C GLY A 79 0.59 8.07 19.00
N ALA A 80 1.53 8.96 18.72
CA ALA A 80 1.37 9.98 17.70
C ALA A 80 1.48 9.39 16.29
N THR A 81 0.55 9.79 15.44
CA THR A 81 0.50 9.43 14.01
C THR A 81 0.43 10.68 13.15
N ASP A 82 0.88 10.54 11.90
CA ASP A 82 0.81 11.60 10.89
C ASP A 82 0.42 11.03 9.51
N THR A 83 0.16 11.94 8.57
CA THR A 83 0.03 11.64 7.14
C THR A 83 1.30 12.07 6.44
N VAL A 84 2.00 11.11 5.84
CA VAL A 84 3.36 11.31 5.34
C VAL A 84 3.38 11.10 3.83
N ALA A 85 4.04 12.00 3.09
CA ALA A 85 4.21 11.83 1.65
C ALA A 85 5.18 10.68 1.36
N TRP A 86 5.00 9.98 0.25
CA TRP A 86 5.88 8.87 -0.14
C TRP A 86 7.34 9.31 -0.27
N ALA A 87 7.57 10.52 -0.76
CA ALA A 87 8.90 11.13 -0.87
C ALA A 87 9.58 11.38 0.49
N GLU A 88 8.81 11.53 1.57
CA GLU A 88 9.35 11.75 2.92
C GLU A 88 9.78 10.45 3.61
N LEU A 89 9.41 9.30 3.04
CA LEU A 89 9.75 7.98 3.58
C LEU A 89 11.13 7.48 3.16
N ASP A 90 11.77 8.11 2.17
CA ASP A 90 13.09 7.75 1.66
C ASP A 90 13.81 8.97 1.05
N ASP A 91 14.95 9.35 1.63
CA ASP A 91 15.79 10.45 1.16
C ASP A 91 16.35 10.25 -0.27
N GLY A 92 16.26 9.03 -0.81
CA GLY A 92 16.68 8.68 -2.17
C GLY A 92 15.66 9.02 -3.26
N ILE A 93 14.42 9.40 -2.91
CA ILE A 93 13.34 9.71 -3.87
C ILE A 93 12.82 11.12 -3.61
N GLY A 94 12.93 11.97 -4.63
CA GLY A 94 12.40 13.32 -4.61
C GLY A 94 10.88 13.36 -4.86
N PRO A 95 10.23 14.50 -4.56
CA PRO A 95 8.78 14.64 -4.71
C PRO A 95 8.28 14.50 -6.15
N THR A 96 9.13 14.75 -7.14
CA THR A 96 8.78 14.62 -8.56
C THR A 96 9.07 13.23 -9.14
N ASP A 97 9.77 12.37 -8.40
CA ASP A 97 10.15 11.05 -8.86
C ASP A 97 8.95 10.10 -8.80
N ALA A 98 8.86 9.19 -9.76
CA ALA A 98 7.75 8.25 -9.84
C ALA A 98 7.94 7.07 -8.88
N ILE A 99 6.87 6.63 -8.22
CA ILE A 99 6.91 5.52 -7.25
C ILE A 99 6.86 4.12 -7.89
N ASN A 100 7.03 4.00 -9.20
CA ASN A 100 6.80 2.75 -9.93
C ASN A 100 7.77 1.62 -9.49
N GLY A 101 7.21 0.56 -8.90
CA GLY A 101 8.01 -0.58 -8.42
C GLY A 101 8.68 -0.33 -7.07
N GLU A 102 8.40 0.82 -6.45
CA GLU A 102 8.95 1.18 -5.16
C GLU A 102 8.21 0.47 -4.03
N ALA A 103 8.97 0.07 -3.01
CA ALA A 103 8.44 -0.45 -1.76
C ALA A 103 8.81 0.48 -0.61
N ARG A 104 7.86 0.74 0.27
CA ARG A 104 8.04 1.53 1.48
C ARG A 104 7.61 0.77 2.70
N ARG A 105 8.32 1.05 3.78
CA ARG A 105 8.07 0.46 5.09
C ARG A 105 7.64 1.57 6.01
N VAL A 106 6.47 1.40 6.62
CA VAL A 106 5.96 2.34 7.61
C VAL A 106 5.72 1.62 8.93
N ASN A 107 5.91 2.35 10.03
CA ASN A 107 5.55 1.91 11.35
C ASN A 107 4.11 2.35 11.65
N LEU A 108 3.37 1.50 12.35
CA LEU A 108 2.00 1.73 12.75
C LEU A 108 1.92 1.76 14.27
N GLY A 109 1.21 2.74 14.82
CA GLY A 109 1.14 3.00 16.25
C GLY A 109 0.13 2.08 16.92
N SER A 110 -1.14 2.25 16.56
CA SER A 110 -2.24 1.42 17.03
C SER A 110 -3.31 1.25 15.95
N VAL A 111 -4.07 0.17 16.06
CA VAL A 111 -5.31 -0.22 15.36
C VAL A 111 -6.02 0.96 14.66
N GLY A 112 -6.19 0.87 13.33
CA GLY A 112 -6.87 1.91 12.55
C GLY A 112 -6.91 1.58 11.05
N ILE A 113 -7.45 2.52 10.26
CA ILE A 113 -7.46 2.42 8.79
C ILE A 113 -6.23 3.14 8.24
N VAL A 114 -5.35 2.42 7.56
CA VAL A 114 -4.26 3.01 6.75
C VAL A 114 -4.78 3.23 5.35
N GLN A 115 -4.63 4.44 4.84
CA GLN A 115 -5.05 4.80 3.48
C GLN A 115 -3.85 5.30 2.69
N ILE A 116 -3.86 4.99 1.39
CA ILE A 116 -3.02 5.68 0.42
C ILE A 116 -3.89 6.69 -0.29
N LEU A 117 -3.51 7.96 -0.17
CA LEU A 117 -4.13 9.08 -0.84
C LEU A 117 -3.27 9.46 -2.03
N TRP A 118 -3.93 9.89 -3.10
CA TRP A 118 -3.30 10.60 -4.20
C TRP A 118 -3.93 11.98 -4.33
N GLN A 119 -3.09 13.01 -4.37
CA GLN A 119 -3.50 14.40 -4.47
C GLN A 119 -2.87 15.05 -5.69
N GLN A 120 -3.69 15.63 -6.56
CA GLN A 120 -3.25 16.41 -7.72
C GLN A 120 -4.23 17.54 -7.99
N ASP A 121 -3.72 18.75 -8.24
CA ASP A 121 -4.52 19.92 -8.65
C ASP A 121 -5.77 20.13 -7.75
N ASP A 122 -5.58 20.14 -6.43
CA ASP A 122 -6.62 20.27 -5.39
C ASP A 122 -7.63 19.12 -5.29
N VAL A 123 -7.45 18.04 -6.06
CA VAL A 123 -8.26 16.83 -5.96
C VAL A 123 -7.52 15.80 -5.13
N GLU A 124 -8.12 15.40 -4.02
CA GLU A 124 -7.69 14.26 -3.21
C GLU A 124 -8.54 13.02 -3.53
N ARG A 125 -7.89 11.86 -3.64
CA ARG A 125 -8.56 10.57 -3.83
C ARG A 125 -7.91 9.50 -2.98
N VAL A 126 -8.72 8.72 -2.27
CA VAL A 126 -8.30 7.45 -1.68
C VAL A 126 -8.14 6.44 -2.81
N ILE A 127 -6.90 6.00 -3.08
CA ILE A 127 -6.61 4.97 -4.09
C ILE A 127 -6.47 3.59 -3.47
N GLU A 128 -6.21 3.52 -2.16
CA GLU A 128 -6.12 2.25 -1.43
C GLU A 128 -6.45 2.42 0.05
N ALA A 129 -7.02 1.40 0.68
CA ALA A 129 -7.34 1.42 2.11
C ALA A 129 -7.25 0.03 2.75
N TRP A 130 -6.68 -0.02 3.96
CA TRP A 130 -6.47 -1.21 4.76
C TRP A 130 -6.91 -0.96 6.18
N VAL A 131 -7.70 -1.86 6.75
CA VAL A 131 -8.19 -1.76 8.13
C VAL A 131 -7.57 -2.85 8.98
N PHE A 132 -7.07 -2.50 10.16
CA PHE A 132 -6.82 -3.52 11.19
C PHE A 132 -8.14 -3.95 11.78
N ASP A 133 -8.39 -5.24 11.76
CA ASP A 133 -9.54 -5.84 12.43
C ASP A 133 -8.99 -6.77 13.51
N ASP A 134 -9.20 -6.37 14.77
CA ASP A 134 -8.90 -7.12 15.97
C ASP A 134 -10.04 -8.09 16.35
N ASP A 135 -11.17 -8.05 15.63
CA ASP A 135 -12.42 -8.74 15.91
C ASP A 135 -12.53 -10.06 15.09
N VAL A 136 -11.47 -10.87 15.09
CA VAL A 136 -11.59 -12.30 14.77
C VAL A 136 -11.81 -13.10 16.05
N SER A 137 -13.04 -13.03 16.57
CA SER A 137 -13.54 -13.93 17.64
C SER A 137 -14.00 -15.28 17.08
#